data_AF-A0A061HAG5-F1
#
_entry.id   AF-A0A061HAG5-F1
#
_cell.length_a   1.000
_cell.length_b   1.000
_cell.length_c   1.000
_cell.angle_alpha   90.00
_cell.angle_beta   90.00
_cell.angle_gamma   90.00
#
_symmetry.space_group_name_H-M   'P 1'
#
loop_
_entity.id
_entity.type
_entity.pdbx_description
1 polymer ?
#
loop_
_entity_poly.entity_id
_entity_poly.type
_entity_poly.pdbx_seq_one_letter_code
_entity_poly.pdbx_strand_id
1 'polypeptide(L)'
;MKFTTAILSLALAAPAAVWCAPPIPAGGEVGAYFKLGGAGWAWLWTTKSEEPLWHLKVLTSHDAQWSLEQLKPASQQWVRVGGPYASGTDLGPAQHDEIENAILDIAGRISTYSININGKHHLLDHAML
;
A
#
# COMPACT_ATOMS: atom_id res chain seq x y z
N MET A 1 50.63 -9.05 -26.16
CA MET A 1 49.38 -9.42 -25.45
C MET A 1 48.72 -8.14 -24.96
N LYS A 2 47.48 -7.85 -25.36
CA LYS A 2 46.70 -6.71 -24.83
C LYS A 2 45.32 -7.25 -24.44
N PHE A 3 45.08 -7.41 -23.15
CA PHE A 3 43.75 -7.68 -22.62
C PHE A 3 43.12 -6.33 -22.25
N THR A 4 42.16 -5.88 -23.05
CA THR A 4 41.35 -4.71 -22.73
C THR A 4 40.04 -5.23 -22.16
N THR A 5 39.96 -5.32 -20.83
CA THR A 5 38.73 -5.73 -20.13
C THR A 5 37.80 -4.52 -20.07
N ALA A 6 36.80 -4.47 -20.94
CA ALA A 6 35.71 -3.52 -20.82
C ALA A 6 34.79 -3.98 -19.68
N ILE A 7 34.83 -3.27 -18.56
CA ILE A 7 33.83 -3.43 -17.50
C ILE A 7 32.56 -2.78 -18.03
N LEU A 8 31.65 -3.60 -18.54
CA LEU A 8 30.30 -3.20 -18.92
C LEU A 8 29.55 -2.88 -17.62
N SER A 9 29.52 -1.60 -17.25
CA SER A 9 28.73 -1.12 -16.12
C SER A 9 27.26 -1.46 -16.37
N LEU A 10 26.75 -2.47 -15.68
CA LEU A 10 25.34 -2.79 -15.63
C LEU A 10 24.65 -1.64 -14.89
N ALA A 11 24.13 -0.67 -15.62
CA ALA A 11 23.21 0.30 -15.06
C ALA A 11 22.00 -0.48 -14.55
N LEU A 12 21.93 -0.71 -13.24
CA LEU A 12 20.70 -1.13 -12.59
C LEU A 12 19.67 -0.06 -12.96
N ALA A 13 18.79 -0.36 -13.91
CA ALA A 13 17.59 0.40 -14.10
C ALA A 13 16.82 0.26 -12.78
N ALA A 14 16.95 1.26 -11.90
CA ALA A 14 16.06 1.42 -10.78
C ALA A 14 14.65 1.32 -11.38
N PRO A 15 13.76 0.45 -10.86
CA PRO A 15 12.40 0.38 -11.36
C PRO A 15 11.84 1.79 -11.30
N ALA A 16 11.64 2.41 -12.46
CA ALA A 16 10.99 3.70 -12.53
C ALA A 16 9.67 3.48 -11.80
N ALA A 17 9.49 4.18 -10.68
CA ALA A 17 8.29 4.05 -9.88
C ALA A 17 7.13 4.45 -10.79
N VAL A 18 6.46 3.47 -11.38
CA VAL A 18 5.32 3.67 -12.26
C VAL A 18 4.28 4.35 -11.38
N TRP A 19 4.11 5.64 -11.58
CA TRP A 19 3.03 6.38 -10.95
C TRP A 19 1.75 5.88 -11.61
N CYS A 20 1.14 4.87 -10.99
CA CYS A 20 -0.19 4.44 -11.39
C CYS A 20 -1.17 5.53 -10.93
N ALA A 21 -1.90 6.10 -11.88
CA ALA A 21 -3.04 6.94 -11.55
C ALA A 21 -3.95 6.18 -10.56
N PRO A 22 -4.42 6.84 -9.49
CA PRO A 22 -5.24 6.18 -8.49
C PRO A 22 -6.48 5.57 -9.17
N PRO A 23 -6.81 4.29 -8.93
CA PRO A 23 -7.94 3.61 -9.56
C PRO A 23 -9.26 4.02 -8.88
N ILE A 24 -9.46 5.33 -8.66
CA ILE A 24 -10.60 5.87 -7.94
C ILE A 24 -11.74 6.09 -8.93
N PRO A 25 -12.92 5.48 -8.70
CA PRO A 25 -14.08 5.68 -9.57
C PRO A 25 -14.53 7.14 -9.59
N ALA A 26 -15.25 7.54 -10.63
CA ALA A 26 -15.79 8.88 -10.76
C ALA A 26 -16.64 9.23 -9.52
N GLY A 27 -16.29 10.34 -8.87
CA GLY A 27 -16.94 10.78 -7.63
C GLY A 27 -16.24 10.32 -6.35
N GLY A 28 -15.10 9.62 -6.40
CA GLY A 28 -14.28 9.40 -5.21
C GLY A 28 -13.36 10.59 -4.90
N GLU A 29 -13.12 10.87 -3.62
CA GLU A 29 -12.11 11.83 -3.18
C GLU A 29 -10.89 11.10 -2.60
N VAL A 30 -9.70 11.41 -3.11
CA VAL A 30 -8.44 10.83 -2.62
C VAL A 30 -8.20 11.33 -1.20
N GLY A 31 -8.08 10.42 -0.23
CA GLY A 31 -7.62 10.77 1.12
C GLY A 31 -6.11 10.62 1.26
N ALA A 32 -5.54 9.55 0.68
CA ALA A 32 -4.11 9.26 0.77
C ALA A 32 -3.63 8.41 -0.41
N TYR A 33 -2.34 8.52 -0.70
CA TYR A 33 -1.64 7.53 -1.49
C TYR A 33 -0.28 7.23 -0.86
N PHE A 34 0.12 5.96 -0.89
CA PHE A 34 1.32 5.48 -0.23
C PHE A 34 2.20 4.76 -1.23
N LYS A 35 3.45 5.20 -1.34
CA LYS A 35 4.46 4.52 -2.14
C LYS A 35 5.08 3.39 -1.32
N LEU A 36 4.96 2.16 -1.78
CA LEU A 36 5.51 0.98 -1.07
C LEU A 36 6.99 0.75 -1.45
N GLY A 37 7.77 1.84 -1.53
CA GLY A 37 9.18 1.89 -1.94
C GLY A 37 9.43 1.55 -3.42
N GLY A 38 9.13 0.31 -3.79
CA GLY A 38 9.16 -0.26 -5.14
C GLY A 38 8.30 -1.52 -5.30
N ALA A 39 7.65 -1.98 -4.22
CA ALA A 39 6.78 -3.15 -4.22
C ALA A 39 5.37 -2.84 -4.73
N GLY A 40 5.05 -1.58 -5.01
CA GLY A 40 3.73 -1.16 -5.45
C GLY A 40 3.27 0.15 -4.82
N TRP A 41 1.96 0.33 -4.83
CA TRP A 41 1.25 1.50 -4.31
C TRP A 41 0.01 1.08 -3.55
N ALA A 42 -0.35 1.86 -2.54
CA ALA A 42 -1.64 1.77 -1.86
C ALA A 42 -2.39 3.09 -1.98
N TRP A 43 -3.70 3.04 -2.16
CA TRP A 43 -4.56 4.22 -2.23
C TRP A 43 -5.67 4.10 -1.22
N LEU A 44 -5.92 5.22 -0.55
CA LEU A 44 -7.05 5.41 0.34
C LEU A 44 -7.94 6.50 -0.26
N TRP A 45 -9.22 6.23 -0.43
CA TRP A 45 -10.18 7.22 -0.93
C TRP A 45 -11.53 7.06 -0.25
N THR A 46 -12.38 8.06 -0.42
CA THR A 46 -13.77 8.01 0.03
C THR A 46 -14.74 8.13 -1.14
N THR A 47 -15.91 7.51 -1.06
CA THR A 47 -17.00 7.71 -2.02
C THR A 47 -17.76 9.00 -1.71
N LYS A 48 -18.14 9.76 -2.74
CA LYS A 48 -19.06 10.88 -2.58
C LYS A 48 -20.50 10.39 -2.48
N SER A 49 -20.96 10.21 -1.26
CA SER A 49 -22.31 9.81 -0.87
C SER A 49 -22.74 10.58 0.38
N GLU A 50 -24.04 10.57 0.72
CA GLU A 50 -24.53 11.14 1.98
C GLU A 50 -23.83 10.48 3.20
N GLU A 51 -23.47 9.20 3.07
CA GLU A 51 -22.60 8.48 3.99
C GLU A 51 -21.29 8.12 3.28
N PRO A 52 -20.20 8.90 3.48
CA PRO A 52 -18.93 8.66 2.83
C PRO A 52 -18.25 7.39 3.37
N LEU A 53 -18.00 6.42 2.50
CA LEU A 53 -17.35 5.16 2.84
C LEU A 53 -15.87 5.21 2.45
N TRP A 54 -14.98 4.74 3.34
CA TRP A 54 -13.54 4.71 3.09
C TRP A 54 -13.08 3.41 2.45
N HIS A 55 -12.24 3.51 1.43
CA HIS A 55 -11.74 2.39 0.65
C HIS A 55 -10.22 2.34 0.68
N LEU A 56 -9.66 1.14 0.69
CA LEU A 56 -8.24 0.84 0.54
C LEU A 56 -8.03 -0.11 -0.64
N LYS A 57 -7.11 0.22 -1.53
CA LYS A 57 -6.65 -0.68 -2.59
C LYS A 57 -5.14 -0.66 -2.67
N VAL A 58 -4.57 -1.84 -2.87
CA VAL A 58 -3.13 -2.03 -3.00
C VAL A 58 -2.85 -2.71 -4.33
N LEU A 59 -2.02 -2.10 -5.16
CA LEU A 59 -1.47 -2.72 -6.36
C LEU A 59 0.00 -3.01 -6.11
N THR A 60 0.35 -4.28 -6.12
CA THR A 60 1.72 -4.74 -5.92
C THR A 60 2.43 -4.94 -7.26
N SER A 61 3.75 -4.77 -7.28
CA SER A 61 4.59 -5.20 -8.39
C SER A 61 4.55 -6.74 -8.46
N HIS A 62 4.34 -7.28 -9.66
CA HIS A 62 4.30 -8.73 -9.91
C HIS A 62 3.08 -9.47 -9.32
N ASP A 63 1.96 -8.76 -9.08
CA ASP A 63 0.68 -9.34 -8.65
C ASP A 63 0.74 -10.19 -7.36
N ALA A 64 1.68 -9.88 -6.48
CA ALA A 64 1.85 -10.56 -5.19
C ALA A 64 0.65 -10.30 -4.25
N GLN A 65 0.36 -11.28 -3.39
CA GLN A 65 -0.58 -11.11 -2.28
C GLN A 65 -0.01 -10.19 -1.20
N TRP A 66 -0.90 -9.57 -0.45
CA TRP A 66 -0.55 -8.65 0.63
C TRP A 66 -1.48 -8.83 1.83
N SER A 67 -1.01 -8.48 3.03
CA SER A 67 -1.86 -8.40 4.24
C SER A 67 -1.73 -7.04 4.93
N LEU A 68 -2.79 -6.62 5.61
CA LEU A 68 -2.77 -5.41 6.42
C LEU A 68 -2.39 -5.78 7.86
N GLU A 69 -1.41 -5.09 8.42
CA GLU A 69 -0.90 -5.38 9.76
C GLU A 69 -0.77 -4.09 10.58
N GLN A 70 -1.16 -4.14 11.85
CA GLN A 70 -1.04 -3.03 12.80
C GLN A 70 0.16 -3.27 13.72
N LEU A 71 0.96 -2.23 13.97
CA LEU A 71 1.99 -2.29 15.00
C LEU A 71 1.32 -2.09 16.36
N LYS A 72 1.37 -3.09 17.24
CA LYS A 72 0.89 -2.95 18.62
C LYS A 72 1.95 -2.23 19.46
N PRO A 73 1.68 -1.01 19.98
CA PRO A 73 2.72 -0.22 20.66
C PRO A 73 3.29 -0.89 21.91
N ALA A 74 2.46 -1.63 22.65
CA ALA A 74 2.85 -2.29 23.89
C ALA A 74 3.85 -3.44 23.67
N SER A 75 3.67 -4.23 22.60
CA SER A 75 4.53 -5.38 22.30
C SER A 75 5.58 -5.11 21.22
N GLN A 76 5.46 -3.98 20.50
CA GLN A 76 6.26 -3.68 19.30
C GLN A 76 6.18 -4.79 18.24
N GLN A 77 5.06 -5.51 18.20
CA GLN A 77 4.81 -6.59 17.25
C GLN A 77 3.80 -6.18 16.19
N TRP A 78 4.04 -6.62 14.97
CA TRP A 78 3.07 -6.55 13.89
C TRP A 78 2.03 -7.64 14.06
N VAL A 79 0.75 -7.24 14.08
CA VAL A 79 -0.39 -8.14 14.17
C VAL A 79 -1.22 -7.98 12.90
N ARG A 80 -1.48 -9.09 12.21
CA ARG A 80 -2.33 -9.09 11.04
C ARG A 80 -3.77 -8.75 11.43
N VAL A 81 -4.33 -7.76 10.75
CA VAL A 81 -5.73 -7.33 10.90
C VAL A 81 -6.59 -7.71 9.71
N GLY A 82 -5.99 -7.96 8.53
CA GLY A 82 -6.73 -8.45 7.36
C GLY A 82 -5.84 -9.11 6.31
N GLY A 83 -6.46 -9.92 5.45
CA GLY A 83 -5.82 -10.62 4.34
C GLY A 83 -5.32 -12.03 4.68
N PRO A 84 -4.62 -12.72 3.76
CA PRO A 84 -4.03 -12.16 2.54
C PRO A 84 -5.06 -11.80 1.45
N TYR A 85 -4.81 -10.71 0.74
CA TYR A 85 -5.60 -10.24 -0.40
C TYR A 85 -4.77 -10.28 -1.67
N ALA A 86 -5.43 -10.41 -2.83
CA ALA A 86 -4.77 -10.29 -4.11
C ALA A 86 -4.40 -8.82 -4.40
N SER A 87 -3.40 -8.63 -5.26
CA SER A 87 -3.14 -7.31 -5.85
C SER A 87 -4.41 -6.79 -6.54
N GLY A 88 -4.74 -5.53 -6.30
CA GLY A 88 -5.89 -4.86 -6.92
C GLY A 88 -7.24 -5.14 -6.29
N THR A 89 -7.32 -5.98 -5.26
CA THR A 89 -8.53 -6.13 -4.44
C THR A 89 -8.90 -4.77 -3.85
N ASP A 90 -10.15 -4.36 -4.08
CA ASP A 90 -10.74 -3.17 -3.50
C ASP A 90 -11.39 -3.55 -2.16
N LEU A 91 -10.94 -2.91 -1.08
CA LEU A 91 -11.44 -3.11 0.26
C LEU A 91 -12.20 -1.85 0.69
N GLY A 92 -13.53 -1.90 0.65
CA GLY A 92 -14.39 -0.91 1.28
C GLY A 92 -15.03 -1.40 2.58
N PRO A 93 -15.76 -0.54 3.30
CA PRO A 93 -16.30 -0.84 4.63
C PRO A 93 -17.33 -1.96 4.56
N ALA A 94 -18.16 -1.96 3.52
CA ALA A 94 -19.19 -2.98 3.30
C ALA A 94 -18.64 -4.34 2.79
N GLN A 95 -17.38 -4.41 2.35
CA GLN A 95 -16.80 -5.65 1.83
C GLN A 95 -16.06 -6.47 2.88
N HIS A 96 -15.62 -5.87 4.00
CA HIS A 96 -14.95 -6.58 5.09
C HIS A 96 -15.15 -5.87 6.45
N ASP A 97 -16.16 -6.29 7.22
CA ASP A 97 -16.39 -5.85 8.61
C ASP A 97 -15.12 -5.96 9.48
N GLU A 98 -14.26 -6.93 9.19
CA GLU A 98 -13.03 -7.22 9.94
C GLU A 98 -11.97 -6.11 9.85
N ILE A 99 -11.99 -5.27 8.80
CA ILE A 99 -10.97 -4.23 8.56
C ILE A 99 -11.52 -2.81 8.53
N GLU A 100 -12.83 -2.61 8.69
CA GLU A 100 -13.46 -1.28 8.68
C GLU A 100 -12.75 -0.32 9.65
N ASN A 101 -12.59 -0.75 10.90
CA ASN A 101 -11.90 0.04 11.92
C ASN A 101 -10.44 0.33 11.54
N ALA A 102 -9.76 -0.61 10.86
CA ALA A 102 -8.39 -0.39 10.42
C ALA A 102 -8.31 0.66 9.30
N ILE A 103 -9.25 0.65 8.34
CA ILE A 103 -9.32 1.65 7.28
C ILE A 103 -9.60 3.04 7.88
N LEU A 104 -10.55 3.14 8.81
CA LEU A 104 -10.87 4.37 9.53
C LEU A 104 -9.69 4.88 10.37
N ASP A 105 -8.97 3.98 11.07
CA ASP A 105 -7.78 4.36 11.83
C ASP A 105 -6.65 4.88 10.93
N ILE A 106 -6.46 4.28 9.74
CA ILE A 106 -5.47 4.75 8.75
C ILE A 106 -5.87 6.15 8.24
N ALA A 107 -7.15 6.35 7.91
CA ALA A 107 -7.69 7.64 7.49
C ALA A 107 -7.51 8.71 8.57
N GLY A 108 -7.85 8.37 9.82
CA GLY A 108 -7.76 9.23 11.00
C GLY A 108 -6.36 9.37 11.59
N ARG A 109 -5.37 8.61 11.09
CA ARG A 109 -3.98 8.57 11.59
C ARG A 109 -3.88 8.22 13.07
N ILE A 110 -4.73 7.30 13.51
CA ILE A 110 -4.88 6.92 14.93
C ILE A 110 -3.81 5.90 15.35
N SER A 111 -3.37 5.05 14.41
CA SER A 111 -2.44 3.95 14.67
C SER A 111 -1.50 3.71 13.50
N THR A 112 -0.38 3.02 13.77
CA THR A 112 0.60 2.66 12.74
C THR A 112 0.22 1.35 12.06
N TYR A 113 0.03 1.42 10.74
CA TYR A 113 -0.26 0.26 9.90
C TYR A 113 0.82 0.05 8.85
N SER A 114 0.92 -1.20 8.37
CA SER A 114 1.76 -1.57 7.23
C SER A 114 1.04 -2.53 6.29
N ILE A 115 1.41 -2.45 5.02
CA ILE A 115 1.16 -3.50 4.04
C ILE A 115 2.33 -4.48 4.12
N ASN A 116 2.06 -5.73 4.48
CA ASN A 116 3.03 -6.82 4.42
C ASN A 116 2.95 -7.49 3.05
N ILE A 117 4.06 -7.50 2.31
CA ILE A 117 4.22 -8.18 1.02
C ILE A 117 5.40 -9.12 1.15
N ASN A 118 5.16 -10.43 1.06
CA ASN A 118 6.21 -11.47 1.18
C ASN A 118 7.10 -11.32 2.43
N GLY A 119 6.52 -10.95 3.57
CA GLY A 119 7.24 -10.79 4.84
C GLY A 119 7.95 -9.43 5.00
N LYS A 120 7.83 -8.53 4.02
CA LYS A 120 8.36 -7.17 4.11
C LYS A 120 7.24 -6.17 4.44
N HIS A 121 7.48 -5.36 5.46
CA HIS A 121 6.54 -4.31 5.88
C HIS A 121 6.78 -3.02 5.10
N HIS A 122 5.70 -2.44 4.61
CA HIS A 122 5.66 -1.14 3.97
C HIS A 122 4.69 -0.25 4.74
N LEU A 123 5.24 0.75 5.44
CA LEU A 123 4.45 1.61 6.32
C LEU A 123 3.44 2.45 5.52
N LEU A 124 2.27 2.63 6.13
CA LEU A 124 1.22 3.54 5.67
C LEU A 124 1.31 4.88 6.41
N ASP A 125 2.52 5.40 6.60
CA ASP A 125 2.77 6.73 7.08
C ASP A 125 3.04 7.66 5.89
N HIS A 126 2.38 8.81 5.85
CA HIS A 126 2.70 9.80 4.83
C HIS A 126 4.10 10.36 5.10
N ALA A 127 5.01 10.18 4.13
CA ALA A 127 6.02 11.20 3.88
C ALA A 127 5.28 12.47 3.45
N MET A 128 5.47 13.57 4.18
CA MET A 128 4.97 14.89 3.81
C MET A 128 5.44 15.21 2.38
N LEU A 129 4.51 15.61 1.52
CA LEU A 129 4.83 16.44 0.37
C LEU A 129 5.24 17.83 0.86
#